data_AF-A0A4E0RAM4-F1
#
_entry.id   AF-A0A4E0RAM4-F1
#
_cell.length_a   1.000
_cell.length_b   1.000
_cell.length_c   1.000
_cell.angle_alpha   90.00
_cell.angle_beta   90.00
_cell.angle_gamma   90.00
#
_symmetry.space_group_name_H-M   'P 1'
#
loop_
_entity.id
_entity.type
_entity.pdbx_description
1 polymer ?
#
loop_
_entity_poly.entity_id
_entity_poly.type
_entity_poly.pdbx_seq_one_letter_code
_entity_poly.pdbx_strand_id
1 'polypeptide(L)'
;MGMLGKLLCMLACALGVMCTLAAIVEQKDEFRNDYLSDAAKASLGCLVIAFFIFAGALVFLFVTLCCACSDMCMGTIIAVAGVFGCIFAAVAYGTYHKHDIDSRRQIPVVGEWLFGGLLTGATVFLVAITLAVG
;
A
#
# COMPACT_ATOMS: atom_id res chain seq x y z
N MET A 1 -6.49 -7.08 23.25
CA MET A 1 -6.73 -5.99 22.28
C MET A 1 -7.62 -4.93 22.91
N GLY A 2 -7.16 -3.68 23.01
CA GLY A 2 -8.07 -2.54 23.10
C GLY A 2 -8.76 -2.34 21.75
N MET A 3 -10.08 -2.14 21.73
CA MET A 3 -10.87 -1.94 20.50
C MET A 3 -10.30 -0.83 19.60
N LEU A 4 -9.63 0.15 20.21
CA LEU A 4 -8.97 1.28 19.55
C LEU A 4 -7.83 0.86 18.60
N GLY A 5 -7.00 -0.11 18.98
CA GLY A 5 -5.85 -0.55 18.18
C GLY A 5 -6.27 -1.25 16.89
N LYS A 6 -7.28 -2.13 16.97
CA LYS A 6 -7.88 -2.77 15.79
C LYS A 6 -8.45 -1.72 14.83
N LEU A 7 -9.11 -0.70 15.37
CA LEU A 7 -9.71 0.40 14.62
C LEU A 7 -8.67 1.22 13.87
N LEU A 8 -7.56 1.56 14.53
CA LEU A 8 -6.44 2.29 13.90
C LEU A 8 -5.79 1.47 12.78
N CYS A 9 -5.55 0.16 12.98
CA CYS A 9 -5.05 -0.70 11.91
C CYS A 9 -6.02 -0.78 10.72
N MET A 10 -7.33 -0.91 10.97
CA MET A 10 -8.34 -0.94 9.89
C MET A 10 -8.35 0.36 9.08
N LEU A 11 -8.29 1.51 9.76
CA LEU A 11 -8.22 2.81 9.10
C LEU A 11 -6.93 2.95 8.27
N ALA A 12 -5.79 2.55 8.82
CA ALA A 12 -4.51 2.60 8.11
C ALA A 12 -4.50 1.68 6.87
N CYS A 13 -5.04 0.46 6.98
CA CYS A 13 -5.20 -0.44 5.83
C CYS A 13 -6.18 0.11 4.80
N ALA A 14 -7.31 0.69 5.21
CA ALA A 14 -8.28 1.31 4.31
C ALA A 14 -7.67 2.50 3.53
N LEU A 15 -6.86 3.32 4.20
CA LEU A 15 -6.10 4.39 3.54
C LEU A 15 -5.08 3.82 2.55
N GLY A 16 -4.37 2.74 2.89
CA GLY A 16 -3.45 2.06 1.96
C GLY A 16 -4.16 1.52 0.70
N VAL A 17 -5.36 0.95 0.86
CA VAL A 17 -6.22 0.54 -0.26
C VAL A 17 -6.62 1.74 -1.13
N MET A 18 -7.03 2.85 -0.52
CA MET A 18 -7.39 4.06 -1.25
C MET A 18 -6.21 4.68 -1.99
N CYS A 19 -5.03 4.76 -1.36
CA CYS A 19 -3.82 5.31 -1.98
C CYS A 19 -3.36 4.48 -3.19
N THR A 20 -3.45 3.15 -3.11
CA THR A 20 -3.11 2.27 -4.24
C THR A 20 -4.14 2.35 -5.37
N LEU A 21 -5.44 2.36 -5.06
CA LEU A 21 -6.51 2.53 -6.06
C LEU A 21 -6.43 3.88 -6.77
N ALA A 22 -6.27 4.97 -6.01
CA ALA A 22 -6.22 6.31 -6.56
C ALA A 22 -5.02 6.50 -7.50
N ALA A 23 -3.84 5.97 -7.13
CA ALA A 23 -2.66 5.97 -8.01
C ALA A 23 -2.90 5.19 -9.31
N ILE A 24 -3.59 4.05 -9.26
CA ILE A 24 -3.96 3.28 -10.47
C ILE A 24 -4.94 4.07 -11.35
N VAL A 25 -5.93 4.74 -10.75
CA VAL A 25 -6.94 5.53 -11.48
C VAL A 25 -6.32 6.77 -12.12
N GLU A 26 -5.41 7.46 -11.43
CA GLU A 26 -4.70 8.63 -11.94
C GLU A 26 -3.88 8.31 -13.19
N GLN A 27 -3.30 7.10 -13.24
CA GLN A 27 -2.43 6.67 -14.33
C GLN A 27 -3.16 5.82 -15.40
N LYS A 28 -4.48 5.61 -15.26
CA LYS A 28 -5.26 4.71 -16.12
C LYS A 28 -5.16 5.06 -17.61
N ASP A 29 -5.13 6.34 -17.93
CA ASP A 29 -5.14 6.83 -19.31
C ASP A 29 -3.77 6.65 -19.96
N GLU A 30 -2.70 6.68 -19.15
CA GLU A 30 -1.33 6.38 -19.57
C GLU A 30 -1.13 4.87 -19.74
N PHE A 31 -1.81 4.04 -18.93
CA PHE A 31 -1.78 2.59 -19.06
C PHE A 31 -2.59 2.02 -20.23
N ARG A 32 -3.54 2.80 -20.76
CA ARG A 32 -4.39 2.39 -21.87
C ARG A 32 -3.70 2.49 -23.23
N ASN A 33 -2.55 3.17 -23.31
CA ASN A 33 -1.75 3.22 -24.52
C ASN A 33 -0.87 1.96 -24.66
N ASP A 34 -0.92 1.31 -25.83
CA ASP A 34 -0.17 0.07 -26.13
C ASP A 34 1.37 0.22 -26.07
N TYR A 35 1.88 1.46 -25.99
CA TYR A 35 3.30 1.80 -25.92
C TYR A 35 3.81 2.06 -24.49
N LEU A 36 3.36 1.28 -23.52
CA LEU A 36 3.88 1.34 -22.16
C LEU A 36 5.34 0.85 -22.10
N SER A 37 6.23 1.69 -21.59
CA SER A 37 7.59 1.30 -21.20
C SER A 37 7.54 0.19 -20.15
N ASP A 38 8.52 -0.73 -20.17
CA ASP A 38 8.62 -1.83 -19.21
C ASP A 38 8.67 -1.33 -17.75
N ALA A 39 9.21 -0.13 -17.53
CA ALA A 39 9.21 0.54 -16.23
C ALA A 39 7.80 0.91 -15.73
N ALA A 40 6.92 1.35 -16.62
CA ALA A 40 5.53 1.69 -16.29
C ALA A 40 4.70 0.43 -16.00
N LYS A 41 4.91 -0.65 -16.76
CA LYS A 41 4.30 -1.96 -16.49
C LYS A 41 4.74 -2.52 -15.13
N ALA A 42 6.02 -2.38 -14.79
CA ALA A 42 6.54 -2.79 -13.48
C ALA A 42 5.94 -1.97 -12.33
N SER A 43 5.75 -0.66 -12.52
CA SER A 43 5.10 0.22 -11.53
C SER A 43 3.64 -0.18 -11.29
N LEU A 44 2.86 -0.39 -12.35
CA LEU A 44 1.48 -0.89 -12.26
C LEU A 44 1.42 -2.23 -11.53
N GLY A 45 2.30 -3.17 -11.89
CA GLY A 45 2.38 -4.48 -11.25
C GLY A 45 2.63 -4.36 -9.74
N CYS A 46 3.56 -3.50 -9.33
CA CYS A 46 3.84 -3.26 -7.92
C CYS A 46 2.66 -2.60 -7.18
N LEU A 47 1.96 -1.65 -7.81
CA LEU A 47 0.76 -1.01 -7.25
C LEU A 47 -0.38 -2.02 -7.04
N VAL A 48 -0.62 -2.91 -8.01
CA VAL A 48 -1.64 -3.95 -7.91
C VAL A 48 -1.30 -4.95 -6.80
N ILE A 49 -0.03 -5.37 -6.69
CA ILE A 49 0.41 -6.25 -5.60
C ILE A 49 0.23 -5.56 -4.24
N ALA A 50 0.63 -4.30 -4.12
CA ALA A 50 0.43 -3.51 -2.90
C ALA A 50 -1.06 -3.39 -2.53
N PHE A 51 -1.94 -3.16 -3.51
CA PHE A 51 -3.38 -3.15 -3.32
C PHE A 51 -3.89 -4.46 -2.70
N PHE A 52 -3.49 -5.61 -3.24
CA PHE A 52 -3.91 -6.91 -2.71
C PHE A 52 -3.36 -7.17 -1.30
N ILE A 53 -2.16 -6.69 -0.98
CA ILE A 53 -1.59 -6.81 0.37
C ILE A 53 -2.43 -5.99 1.38
N PHE A 54 -2.74 -4.72 1.07
CA PHE A 54 -3.55 -3.89 1.95
C PHE A 54 -4.99 -4.39 2.05
N ALA A 55 -5.60 -4.78 0.93
CA ALA A 55 -6.96 -5.34 0.92
C ALA A 55 -7.03 -6.67 1.68
N GLY A 56 -6.05 -7.56 1.50
CA GLY A 56 -5.94 -8.82 2.23
C GLY A 56 -5.76 -8.61 3.74
N ALA A 57 -4.92 -7.66 4.14
CA ALA A 57 -4.76 -7.27 5.54
C ALA A 57 -6.07 -6.72 6.14
N LEU A 58 -6.82 -5.93 5.37
CA LEU A 58 -8.11 -5.37 5.77
C LEU A 58 -9.18 -6.46 5.95
N VAL A 59 -9.26 -7.41 5.01
CA VAL A 59 -10.16 -8.58 5.13
C VAL A 59 -9.80 -9.42 6.35
N PHE A 60 -8.51 -9.66 6.59
CA PHE A 60 -8.04 -10.38 7.79
C PHE A 60 -8.40 -9.65 9.09
N LEU A 61 -8.27 -8.32 9.12
CA LEU A 61 -8.74 -7.48 10.24
C LEU A 61 -10.26 -7.61 10.48
N PHE A 62 -11.06 -7.71 9.42
CA PHE A 62 -12.51 -7.92 9.56
C PHE A 62 -12.84 -9.31 10.13
N VAL A 63 -12.18 -10.36 9.64
CA VAL A 63 -12.40 -11.73 10.15
C VAL A 63 -12.05 -11.84 11.64
N THR A 64 -10.99 -11.15 12.07
CA THR A 64 -10.52 -11.11 13.47
C THR A 64 -11.36 -10.20 14.39
N LEU A 65 -12.37 -9.49 13.87
CA LEU A 65 -13.44 -8.91 14.68
C LEU A 65 -14.50 -9.95 15.06
N CYS A 66 -14.71 -10.96 14.20
CA CYS A 66 -15.70 -12.01 14.41
C CYS A 66 -15.12 -13.25 15.12
N CYS A 67 -13.82 -13.51 14.96
CA CYS A 67 -13.12 -14.65 15.57
C CYS A 67 -12.07 -14.20 16.59
N ALA A 68 -12.01 -14.87 17.73
CA ALA A 68 -10.97 -14.66 18.74
C ALA A 68 -9.62 -15.24 18.27
N CYS A 69 -8.85 -14.46 17.52
CA CYS A 69 -7.45 -14.74 17.23
C CYS A 69 -6.54 -14.15 18.32
N SER A 70 -5.40 -14.82 18.58
CA SER A 70 -4.35 -14.28 19.45
C SER A 70 -3.84 -12.94 18.92
N ASP A 71 -3.86 -11.93 19.79
CA ASP A 71 -3.45 -10.55 19.47
C ASP A 71 -2.01 -10.48 18.94
N MET A 72 -1.12 -11.30 19.48
CA MET A 72 0.29 -11.36 19.11
C MET A 72 0.49 -11.91 17.68
N CYS A 73 -0.26 -12.95 17.30
CA CYS A 73 -0.22 -13.50 15.94
C CYS A 73 -0.80 -12.51 14.93
N MET A 74 -1.91 -11.87 15.28
CA MET A 74 -2.58 -10.88 14.44
C MET A 74 -1.70 -9.64 14.19
N GLY A 75 -1.09 -9.08 15.24
CA GLY A 75 -0.17 -7.95 15.14
C GLY A 75 1.03 -8.26 14.24
N THR A 76 1.60 -9.45 14.37
CA THR A 76 2.76 -9.87 13.56
C THR A 76 2.41 -10.00 12.08
N ILE A 77 1.29 -10.65 11.74
CA ILE A 77 0.84 -10.81 10.35
C ILE A 77 0.61 -9.45 9.69
N ILE A 78 -0.01 -8.51 10.40
CA ILE A 78 -0.31 -7.18 9.86
C ILE A 78 0.94 -6.31 9.78
N ALA A 79 1.87 -6.44 10.72
CA ALA A 79 3.17 -5.77 10.63
C ALA A 79 3.92 -6.22 9.37
N VAL A 80 3.95 -7.53 9.11
CA VAL A 80 4.55 -8.09 7.89
C VAL A 80 3.84 -7.55 6.64
N ALA A 81 2.51 -7.54 6.60
CA ALA A 81 1.75 -6.96 5.50
C ALA A 81 2.06 -5.46 5.29
N GLY A 82 2.20 -4.68 6.37
CA GLY A 82 2.59 -3.27 6.30
C GLY A 82 3.98 -3.06 5.70
N VAL A 83 4.97 -3.88 6.08
CA VAL A 83 6.33 -3.82 5.50
C VAL A 83 6.31 -4.14 4.02
N PHE A 84 5.68 -5.25 3.63
CA PHE A 84 5.61 -5.62 2.21
C PHE A 84 4.84 -4.58 1.40
N GLY A 85 3.72 -4.07 1.91
CA GLY A 85 2.97 -2.98 1.27
C GLY A 85 3.83 -1.72 1.07
N CYS A 86 4.64 -1.35 2.06
CA CYS A 86 5.58 -0.23 1.97
C CYS A 86 6.68 -0.47 0.92
N ILE A 87 7.28 -1.66 0.88
CA ILE A 87 8.31 -2.01 -0.10
C ILE A 87 7.76 -1.95 -1.53
N PHE A 88 6.59 -2.55 -1.77
CA PHE A 88 5.99 -2.52 -3.11
C PHE A 88 5.56 -1.11 -3.52
N ALA A 89 5.07 -0.28 -2.58
CA ALA A 89 4.79 1.13 -2.84
C ALA A 89 6.08 1.92 -3.17
N ALA A 90 7.19 1.64 -2.47
CA ALA A 90 8.49 2.26 -2.74
C ALA A 90 9.05 1.91 -4.13
N VAL A 91 8.94 0.63 -4.51
CA VAL A 91 9.37 0.16 -5.83
C VAL A 91 8.49 0.74 -6.93
N ALA A 92 7.17 0.82 -6.71
CA ALA A 92 6.25 1.46 -7.65
C ALA A 92 6.59 2.95 -7.85
N TYR A 93 6.91 3.66 -6.77
CA TYR A 93 7.36 5.05 -6.80
C TYR A 93 8.66 5.21 -7.61
N GLY A 94 9.68 4.40 -7.29
CA GLY A 94 10.98 4.48 -7.96
C GLY A 94 10.93 4.13 -9.45
N THR A 95 10.14 3.12 -9.82
CA THR A 95 9.95 2.71 -11.22
C THR A 95 9.17 3.73 -12.02
N TYR A 96 8.15 4.36 -11.42
CA TYR A 96 7.40 5.44 -12.04
C TYR A 96 8.27 6.69 -12.27
N HIS A 97 9.09 7.05 -11.27
CA HIS A 97 9.99 8.20 -11.38
C HIS A 97 11.05 7.98 -12.48
N LYS A 98 11.55 6.76 -12.63
CA LYS A 98 12.45 6.40 -13.73
C LYS A 98 11.77 6.55 -15.10
N HIS A 99 10.50 6.14 -15.22
CA HIS A 99 9.73 6.31 -16.45
C HIS A 99 9.55 7.79 -16.84
N ASP A 100 9.31 8.65 -15.85
CA ASP A 100 9.11 10.09 -16.07
C ASP A 100 10.41 10.78 -16.57
N ILE A 101 11.55 10.39 -15.99
CA ILE A 101 12.89 10.84 -16.42
C ILE A 101 13.18 10.39 -17.86
N ASP A 102 12.95 9.11 -18.18
CA ASP A 102 13.18 8.56 -19.52
C ASP A 102 12.26 9.21 -20.56
N SER A 103 11.07 9.65 -20.17
CA SER A 103 10.07 10.28 -21.04
C SER A 103 10.28 11.80 -21.21
N ARG A 104 11.33 12.38 -20.62
CA ARG A 104 11.63 13.83 -20.60
C ARG A 104 10.44 14.73 -20.21
N ARG A 105 9.52 14.25 -19.37
CA ARG A 105 8.51 15.13 -18.76
C ARG A 105 9.24 16.03 -17.77
N GLN A 106 9.33 17.33 -18.08
CA GLN A 106 10.14 18.32 -17.35
C GLN A 106 9.59 18.73 -15.98
N ILE A 107 8.52 18.09 -15.48
CA ILE A 107 7.90 18.44 -14.21
C ILE A 107 7.51 17.14 -13.52
N PRO A 108 8.21 16.72 -12.46
CA PRO A 108 7.83 15.53 -11.71
C PRO A 108 6.54 15.85 -10.93
N VAL A 109 5.39 15.60 -11.55
CA VAL A 109 4.11 15.45 -10.84
C VAL A 109 4.04 14.01 -10.38
N VAL A 110 4.82 13.69 -9.35
CA VAL A 110 4.65 12.38 -8.70
C VAL A 110 3.30 12.41 -8.01
N GLY A 111 2.38 11.55 -8.43
CA GLY A 111 1.02 11.52 -7.91
C GLY A 111 1.04 11.44 -6.39
N GLU A 112 0.33 12.35 -5.72
CA GLU A 112 0.28 12.46 -4.25
C GLU A 112 -0.13 11.12 -3.61
N TRP A 113 -0.86 10.30 -4.35
CA TRP A 113 -1.32 8.96 -3.99
C TRP A 113 -0.22 7.90 -3.92
N LEU A 114 0.82 8.00 -4.77
CA LEU A 114 2.01 7.13 -4.69
C LEU A 114 2.82 7.41 -3.42
N PHE A 115 2.98 8.69 -3.08
CA PHE A 115 3.61 9.09 -1.82
C PHE A 115 2.74 8.71 -0.61
N GLY A 116 1.42 8.82 -0.74
CA GLY A 116 0.45 8.33 0.23
C GLY A 116 0.56 6.82 0.49
N GLY A 117 0.85 6.01 -0.53
CA GLY A 117 1.07 4.56 -0.40
C GLY A 117 2.28 4.19 0.47
N LEU A 118 3.37 4.95 0.35
CA LEU A 118 4.57 4.79 1.18
C LEU A 118 4.29 5.11 2.65
N LEU A 119 3.67 6.26 2.92
CA LEU A 119 3.31 6.71 4.26
C LEU A 119 2.32 5.76 4.93
N THR A 120 1.31 5.29 4.20
CA THR A 120 0.32 4.34 4.74
C THR A 120 0.95 3.00 5.08
N GLY A 121 1.86 2.46 4.25
CA GLY A 121 2.61 1.24 4.56
C GLY A 121 3.44 1.36 5.86
N ALA A 122 4.18 2.45 6.03
CA ALA A 122 4.94 2.72 7.26
C ALA A 122 4.02 2.88 8.48
N THR A 123 2.86 3.53 8.31
CA THR A 123 1.88 3.72 9.39
C THR A 123 1.26 2.40 9.82
N VAL A 124 0.88 1.53 8.87
CA VAL A 124 0.35 0.18 9.16
C VAL A 124 1.37 -0.64 9.96
N PHE A 125 2.65 -0.57 9.58
CA PHE A 125 3.73 -1.25 10.29
C PHE A 125 3.93 -0.74 11.73
N LEU A 126 4.02 0.58 11.91
CA LEU A 126 4.23 1.18 13.24
C LEU A 126 3.05 0.91 14.18
N VAL A 127 1.83 1.02 13.67
CA VAL A 127 0.62 0.70 14.45
C VAL A 127 0.59 -0.80 14.76
N ALA A 128 0.93 -1.69 13.82
CA ALA A 128 0.95 -3.12 14.08
C ALA A 128 2.03 -3.55 15.10
N ILE A 129 3.21 -2.93 15.10
CA ILE A 129 4.27 -3.23 16.09
C ILE A 129 3.89 -2.76 17.49
N THR A 130 3.35 -1.54 17.61
CA THR A 130 2.89 -1.03 18.91
C THR A 130 1.78 -1.91 19.51
N LEU A 131 1.08 -2.68 18.67
CA LEU A 131 0.10 -3.69 19.08
C LEU A 131 0.69 -5.07 19.37
N ALA A 132 1.84 -5.42 18.79
CA ALA A 132 2.50 -6.70 19.03
C ALA A 132 3.31 -6.72 20.33
N VAL A 133 3.72 -5.55 20.82
CA VAL A 133 4.55 -5.36 22.02
C VAL A 133 3.74 -4.90 23.24
N GLY A 134 2.51 -4.40 23.01
CA GLY A 134 1.61 -3.84 24.04
C GLY A 134 0.66 -4.83 24.69
#